data_AF-A0A9N9PVJ1-F1
#
_entry.id   AF-A0A9N9PVJ1-F1
#
_cell.length_a   1.000
_cell.length_b   1.000
_cell.length_c   1.000
_cell.angle_alpha   90.00
_cell.angle_beta   90.00
_cell.angle_gamma   90.00
#
_symmetry.space_group_name_H-M   'P 1'
#
loop_
_entity.id
_entity.type
_entity.pdbx_description
1 polymer ?
#
loop_
_entity_poly.entity_id
_entity_poly.type
_entity_poly.pdbx_seq_one_letter_code
_entity_poly.pdbx_strand_id
1 'polypeptide(L)'
;MAHIAYPNNAHSVTVPSGNTYSYAHFPAGSAEEKAFKPTVLLLHGWPSSSHGWIYQIQHLVSLGFGVIAPDLLGYGQTSCPTDPEEYTFTRMGEDLISMLEMVGLRTNNKSIHVVGHDFGSLFLSYLVAKYPSLARSCVFVSVPCTPAGVKVDMDALKPMMEEALGFELFGYRRLLIQPDACSEKLLISNFFPPGALEACLRADRQFPLEPWVTPEFKTTRDRIFQETGYRGSLLWQCGE
;
A
#
# COMPACT_ATOMS: atom_id res chain seq x y z
N MET A 1 -2.30 -9.29 8.65
CA MET A 1 -0.83 -9.16 8.64
C MET A 1 -0.40 -7.96 9.43
N ALA A 2 -1.25 -6.93 9.46
CA ALA A 2 -1.45 -6.12 10.66
C ALA A 2 -1.36 -6.95 11.97
N HIS A 3 -1.98 -8.14 12.08
CA HIS A 3 -1.89 -8.98 13.30
C HIS A 3 -0.48 -9.46 13.69
N ILE A 4 0.46 -9.55 12.73
CA ILE A 4 1.86 -9.90 13.00
C ILE A 4 2.61 -8.64 13.47
N ALA A 5 2.40 -7.52 12.77
CA ALA A 5 3.06 -6.25 13.06
C ALA A 5 2.51 -5.53 14.31
N TYR A 6 1.23 -5.72 14.60
CA TYR A 6 0.43 -4.98 15.58
C TYR A 6 -0.56 -5.91 16.30
N PRO A 7 -0.10 -6.93 17.03
CA PRO A 7 -0.96 -7.99 17.58
C PRO A 7 -2.14 -7.49 18.41
N ASN A 8 -1.99 -6.36 19.10
CA ASN A 8 -3.03 -5.76 19.94
C ASN A 8 -3.89 -4.69 19.25
N ASN A 9 -3.53 -4.26 18.03
CA ASN A 9 -4.17 -3.15 17.32
C ASN A 9 -4.57 -3.54 15.89
N ALA A 10 -4.57 -4.84 15.60
CA ALA A 10 -4.92 -5.37 14.31
C ALA A 10 -6.35 -5.89 14.33
N HIS A 11 -7.06 -5.57 13.26
CA HIS A 11 -8.46 -5.88 13.10
C HIS A 11 -8.73 -6.33 11.67
N SER A 12 -9.91 -6.91 11.48
CA SER A 12 -10.43 -7.24 10.17
C SER A 12 -11.91 -6.86 10.07
N VAL A 13 -12.35 -6.47 8.88
CA VAL A 13 -13.76 -6.22 8.61
C VAL A 13 -14.12 -6.68 7.19
N THR A 14 -15.26 -7.34 7.05
CA THR A 14 -15.80 -7.72 5.74
C THR A 14 -16.73 -6.62 5.26
N VAL A 15 -16.43 -6.04 4.10
CA VAL A 15 -17.20 -4.96 3.50
C VAL A 15 -18.29 -5.52 2.57
N PRO A 16 -19.28 -4.70 2.12
CA PRO A 16 -20.43 -5.20 1.35
C PRO A 16 -20.11 -5.96 0.05
N SER A 17 -18.95 -5.72 -0.57
CA SER A 17 -18.49 -6.49 -1.73
C SER A 17 -18.15 -7.95 -1.41
N GLY A 18 -18.04 -8.31 -0.12
CA GLY A 18 -17.60 -9.62 0.35
C GLY A 18 -16.09 -9.71 0.62
N ASN A 19 -15.32 -8.67 0.25
CA ASN A 19 -13.90 -8.59 0.58
C ASN A 19 -13.70 -8.36 2.08
N THR A 20 -12.70 -9.01 2.67
CA THR A 20 -12.28 -8.79 4.05
C THR A 20 -10.98 -8.00 4.07
N TYR A 21 -10.97 -6.86 4.75
CA TYR A 21 -9.79 -6.01 4.89
C TYR A 21 -9.17 -6.17 6.27
N SER A 22 -7.87 -6.47 6.30
CA SER A 22 -7.04 -6.43 7.52
C SER A 22 -6.43 -5.04 7.66
N TYR A 23 -6.46 -4.48 8.87
CA TYR A 23 -5.94 -3.14 9.12
C TYR A 23 -5.41 -2.99 10.54
N ALA A 24 -4.44 -2.09 10.69
CA ALA A 24 -4.02 -1.60 11.99
C ALA A 24 -4.88 -0.40 12.38
N HIS A 25 -5.36 -0.34 13.62
CA HIS A 25 -6.12 0.78 14.14
C HIS A 25 -5.64 1.17 15.53
N PHE A 26 -5.21 2.42 15.65
CA PHE A 26 -4.81 3.06 16.88
C PHE A 26 -5.80 4.21 17.14
N PRO A 27 -6.65 4.13 18.17
CA PRO A 27 -7.58 5.20 18.46
C PRO A 27 -6.82 6.47 18.85
N ALA A 28 -7.41 7.64 18.58
CA ALA A 28 -6.88 8.91 19.09
C ALA A 28 -6.87 8.88 20.63
N GLY A 29 -5.87 9.52 21.26
CA GLY A 29 -5.71 9.53 22.71
C GLY A 29 -6.95 10.07 23.46
N SER A 30 -7.19 9.58 24.68
CA SER A 30 -8.35 9.98 25.50
C SER A 30 -8.27 11.45 25.93
N ALA A 31 -9.45 12.06 26.06
CA ALA A 31 -9.71 13.49 26.20
C ALA A 31 -9.19 14.15 27.49
N GLU A 32 -8.35 13.48 28.28
CA GLU A 32 -7.89 13.98 29.58
C GLU A 32 -6.67 14.92 29.47
N GLU A 33 -5.96 14.98 28.33
CA GLU A 33 -4.82 15.91 28.19
C GLU A 33 -4.66 16.70 26.88
N LYS A 34 -5.52 16.57 25.86
CA LYS A 34 -5.55 17.50 24.69
C LYS A 34 -6.79 17.26 23.82
N ALA A 35 -7.22 18.30 23.10
CA ALA A 35 -8.30 18.23 22.12
C ALA A 35 -8.14 17.04 21.15
N PHE A 36 -9.25 16.33 20.87
CA PHE A 36 -9.30 15.17 19.97
C PHE A 36 -8.57 15.46 18.65
N LYS A 37 -7.48 14.74 18.38
CA LYS A 37 -6.74 14.89 17.12
C LYS A 37 -7.39 14.05 16.02
N PRO A 38 -7.45 14.56 14.77
CA PRO A 38 -7.96 13.81 13.64
C PRO A 38 -7.24 12.46 13.45
N THR A 39 -7.94 11.48 12.88
CA THR A 39 -7.32 10.21 12.48
C THR A 39 -6.52 10.39 11.18
N VAL A 40 -5.38 9.70 11.08
CA VAL A 40 -4.56 9.63 9.87
C VAL A 40 -4.76 8.26 9.21
N LEU A 41 -5.22 8.26 7.97
CA LEU A 41 -5.29 7.08 7.10
C LEU A 41 -3.98 6.95 6.31
N LEU A 42 -3.31 5.80 6.45
CA LEU A 42 -2.04 5.51 5.79
C LEU A 42 -2.24 4.43 4.71
N LEU A 43 -2.05 4.81 3.44
CA LEU A 43 -2.16 3.93 2.27
C LEU A 43 -0.76 3.57 1.80
N HIS A 44 -0.37 2.31 1.96
CA HIS A 44 0.91 1.80 1.47
C HIS A 44 0.90 1.64 -0.05
N GLY A 45 2.09 1.43 -0.63
CA GLY A 45 2.24 1.10 -2.04
C GLY A 45 2.84 -0.29 -2.22
N TRP A 46 3.57 -0.48 -3.32
CA TRP A 46 4.16 -1.75 -3.70
C TRP A 46 5.70 -1.66 -3.74
N PRO A 47 6.45 -2.71 -3.35
CA PRO A 47 6.02 -3.91 -2.61
C PRO A 47 6.05 -3.61 -1.08
N SER A 48 4.89 -3.32 -0.49
CA SER A 48 4.78 -2.99 0.94
C SER A 48 3.45 -3.44 1.56
N SER A 49 3.26 -3.16 2.84
CA SER A 49 2.04 -3.43 3.62
C SER A 49 1.85 -2.33 4.67
N SER A 50 0.81 -2.43 5.50
CA SER A 50 0.62 -1.55 6.66
C SER A 50 1.83 -1.53 7.62
N HIS A 51 2.68 -2.57 7.61
CA HIS A 51 3.91 -2.63 8.40
C HIS A 51 4.98 -1.64 7.94
N GLY A 52 4.98 -1.25 6.65
CA GLY A 52 5.91 -0.25 6.12
C GLY A 52 5.79 1.12 6.79
N TRP A 53 4.67 1.38 7.46
CA TRP A 53 4.40 2.61 8.19
C TRP A 53 4.75 2.53 9.69
N ILE A 54 5.37 1.47 10.19
CA ILE A 54 5.54 1.24 11.63
C ILE A 54 6.14 2.44 12.38
N TYR A 55 7.17 3.07 11.81
CA TYR A 55 7.82 4.23 12.42
C TYR A 55 6.93 5.48 12.40
N GLN A 56 6.16 5.69 11.32
CA GLN A 56 5.21 6.80 11.21
C GLN A 56 4.03 6.61 12.14
N ILE A 57 3.50 5.39 12.24
CA ILE A 57 2.43 5.01 13.17
C ILE A 57 2.87 5.31 14.61
N GLN A 58 4.03 4.81 15.02
CA GLN A 58 4.56 5.06 16.37
C GLN A 58 4.70 6.55 16.67
N HIS A 59 5.25 7.31 15.72
CA HIS A 59 5.40 8.76 15.89
C HIS A 59 4.06 9.48 15.99
N LEU A 60 3.10 9.20 15.09
CA LEU A 60 1.77 9.82 15.08
C LEU A 60 0.98 9.51 16.35
N VAL A 61 1.00 8.24 16.78
CA VAL A 61 0.35 7.80 18.02
C VAL A 61 0.98 8.48 19.24
N SER A 62 2.32 8.62 19.29
CA SER A 62 2.99 9.35 20.38
C SER A 62 2.58 10.82 20.47
N LEU A 63 2.14 11.41 19.36
CA LEU A 63 1.61 12.76 19.28
C LEU A 63 0.10 12.82 19.59
N GLY A 64 -0.56 11.70 19.83
CA GLY A 64 -1.99 11.60 20.16
C GLY A 64 -2.93 11.56 18.95
N PHE A 65 -2.42 11.40 17.72
CA PHE A 65 -3.28 11.18 16.55
C PHE A 65 -3.86 9.76 16.57
N GLY A 66 -5.09 9.62 16.11
CA GLY A 66 -5.59 8.31 15.70
C GLY A 66 -4.90 7.88 14.40
N VAL A 67 -4.72 6.58 14.20
CA VAL A 67 -4.13 6.04 12.97
C VAL A 67 -4.91 4.84 12.49
N ILE A 68 -5.21 4.80 11.20
CA ILE A 68 -5.73 3.62 10.52
C ILE A 68 -4.84 3.29 9.32
N ALA A 69 -4.37 2.05 9.24
CA ALA A 69 -3.47 1.59 8.18
C ALA A 69 -3.95 0.23 7.66
N PRO A 70 -4.78 0.20 6.60
CA PRO A 70 -5.18 -1.05 5.97
C PRO A 70 -4.01 -1.68 5.20
N ASP A 71 -3.98 -3.01 5.20
CA ASP A 71 -3.38 -3.76 4.09
C ASP A 71 -4.37 -3.65 2.92
N LEU A 72 -3.95 -3.10 1.78
CA LEU A 72 -4.84 -2.87 0.65
C LEU A 72 -5.18 -4.19 -0.09
N LEU A 73 -6.16 -4.18 -1.01
CA LEU A 73 -6.64 -5.41 -1.66
C LEU A 73 -5.48 -6.19 -2.31
N GLY A 74 -5.43 -7.51 -2.09
CA GLY A 74 -4.34 -8.36 -2.59
C GLY A 74 -3.06 -8.30 -1.76
N TYR A 75 -3.07 -7.60 -0.62
CA TYR A 75 -1.94 -7.56 0.30
C TYR A 75 -2.30 -8.17 1.65
N GLY A 76 -1.31 -8.84 2.19
CA GLY A 76 -1.36 -9.42 3.51
C GLY A 76 -2.54 -10.32 3.82
N GLN A 77 -3.31 -9.98 4.86
CA GLN A 77 -4.51 -10.75 5.24
C GLN A 77 -5.79 -10.12 4.70
N THR A 78 -5.67 -9.07 3.89
CA THR A 78 -6.80 -8.58 3.11
C THR A 78 -7.07 -9.56 1.97
N SER A 79 -8.35 -9.70 1.60
CA SER A 79 -8.79 -10.52 0.47
C SER A 79 -7.88 -10.33 -0.75
N CYS A 80 -7.59 -11.43 -1.42
CA CYS A 80 -6.76 -11.48 -2.62
C CYS A 80 -7.56 -12.17 -3.74
N PRO A 81 -8.61 -11.52 -4.29
CA PRO A 81 -9.38 -12.10 -5.39
C PRO A 81 -8.47 -12.40 -6.59
N THR A 82 -8.83 -13.40 -7.39
CA THR A 82 -8.07 -13.79 -8.59
C THR A 82 -8.49 -13.02 -9.82
N ASP A 83 -9.67 -12.40 -9.80
CA ASP A 83 -10.20 -11.62 -10.91
C ASP A 83 -9.56 -10.22 -10.91
N PRO A 84 -8.84 -9.82 -11.98
CA PRO A 84 -8.25 -8.49 -12.11
C PRO A 84 -9.27 -7.35 -12.02
N GLU A 85 -10.52 -7.58 -12.43
CA GLU A 85 -11.58 -6.56 -12.42
C GLU A 85 -11.94 -6.09 -10.99
N GLU A 86 -11.62 -6.90 -9.97
CA GLU A 86 -11.79 -6.55 -8.56
C GLU A 86 -10.80 -5.46 -8.09
N TYR A 87 -9.69 -5.28 -8.81
CA TYR A 87 -8.59 -4.38 -8.43
C TYR A 87 -8.68 -2.99 -9.07
N THR A 88 -9.82 -2.66 -9.69
CA THR A 88 -10.06 -1.29 -10.18
C THR A 88 -10.09 -0.31 -9.01
N PHE A 89 -9.53 0.90 -9.17
CA PHE A 89 -9.63 1.94 -8.13
C PHE A 89 -11.08 2.27 -7.75
N THR A 90 -12.03 2.08 -8.66
CA THR A 90 -13.45 2.23 -8.37
C THR A 90 -13.92 1.28 -7.28
N ARG A 91 -13.77 -0.03 -7.49
CA ARG A 91 -14.20 -1.04 -6.51
C ARG A 91 -13.43 -0.93 -5.20
N MET A 92 -12.11 -0.77 -5.30
CA MET A 92 -11.26 -0.60 -4.13
C MET A 92 -11.61 0.66 -3.32
N GLY A 93 -12.00 1.74 -4.00
CA GLY A 93 -12.46 2.97 -3.37
C GLY A 93 -13.77 2.78 -2.62
N GLU A 94 -14.74 2.11 -3.23
CA GLU A 94 -16.03 1.78 -2.59
C GLU A 94 -15.85 0.90 -1.35
N ASP A 95 -14.99 -0.11 -1.46
CA ASP A 95 -14.60 -0.97 -0.35
C ASP A 95 -13.95 -0.17 0.78
N LEU A 96 -12.97 0.68 0.46
CA LEU A 96 -12.28 1.49 1.48
C LEU A 96 -13.22 2.46 2.18
N ILE A 97 -14.10 3.14 1.45
CA ILE A 97 -15.09 4.05 2.05
C ILE A 97 -16.03 3.27 2.99
N SER A 98 -16.53 2.12 2.54
CA SER A 98 -17.38 1.25 3.36
C SER A 98 -16.65 0.79 4.63
N MET A 99 -15.40 0.36 4.49
CA MET A 99 -14.53 -0.03 5.60
C MET A 99 -14.40 1.09 6.62
N LEU A 100 -14.07 2.32 6.17
CA LEU A 100 -13.88 3.49 7.04
C LEU A 100 -15.17 3.84 7.81
N GLU A 101 -16.33 3.79 7.15
CA GLU A 101 -17.62 4.06 7.78
C GLU A 101 -17.98 2.99 8.81
N MET A 102 -17.73 1.71 8.51
CA MET A 102 -17.98 0.59 9.43
C MET A 102 -17.13 0.66 10.70
N VAL A 103 -15.92 1.22 10.62
CA VAL A 103 -15.04 1.43 11.78
C VAL A 103 -15.30 2.76 12.51
N GLY A 104 -16.36 3.48 12.12
CA GLY A 104 -16.82 4.69 12.80
C GLY A 104 -16.15 5.99 12.35
N LEU A 105 -15.38 5.97 11.25
CA LEU A 105 -14.81 7.18 10.67
C LEU A 105 -15.81 7.83 9.71
N ARG A 106 -15.96 9.15 9.82
CA ARG A 106 -16.85 9.92 8.93
C ARG A 106 -16.11 10.32 7.67
N THR A 107 -16.55 9.77 6.54
CA THR A 107 -15.98 9.94 5.19
C THR A 107 -16.55 11.15 4.44
N ASN A 108 -17.57 11.82 4.98
CA ASN A 108 -18.33 12.87 4.30
C ASN A 108 -18.18 14.27 4.92
N ASN A 109 -17.22 14.46 5.84
CA ASN A 109 -17.08 15.71 6.59
C ASN A 109 -15.62 16.19 6.74
N LYS A 110 -14.68 15.67 5.93
CA LYS A 110 -13.26 16.03 5.94
C LYS A 110 -12.65 15.90 7.34
N SER A 111 -12.90 14.78 8.02
CA SER A 111 -12.47 14.57 9.40
C SER A 111 -11.14 13.84 9.55
N ILE A 112 -10.58 13.29 8.48
CA ILE A 112 -9.33 12.51 8.51
C ILE A 112 -8.24 13.13 7.64
N HIS A 113 -6.98 12.90 7.99
CA HIS A 113 -5.84 13.14 7.12
C HIS A 113 -5.53 11.87 6.33
N VAL A 114 -5.11 11.98 5.07
CA VAL A 114 -4.78 10.81 4.26
C VAL A 114 -3.36 10.93 3.71
N VAL A 115 -2.56 9.88 3.86
CA VAL A 115 -1.20 9.79 3.35
C VAL A 115 -1.11 8.59 2.42
N GLY A 116 -0.61 8.81 1.20
CA GLY A 116 -0.35 7.74 0.25
C GLY A 116 1.13 7.68 -0.11
N HIS A 117 1.67 6.47 -0.25
CA HIS A 117 3.01 6.20 -0.78
C HIS A 117 2.93 5.31 -2.02
N ASP A 118 3.69 5.64 -3.07
CA ASP A 118 3.80 4.82 -4.29
C ASP A 118 2.40 4.54 -4.92
N PHE A 119 1.95 3.30 -5.12
CA PHE A 119 0.58 3.01 -5.59
C PHE A 119 -0.50 3.53 -4.66
N GLY A 120 -0.22 3.63 -3.35
CA GLY A 120 -1.12 4.29 -2.40
C GLY A 120 -1.33 5.77 -2.70
N SER A 121 -0.35 6.46 -3.31
CA SER A 121 -0.48 7.84 -3.78
C SER A 121 -1.34 7.95 -5.04
N LEU A 122 -1.21 7.00 -5.97
CA LEU A 122 -2.08 6.93 -7.16
C LEU A 122 -3.53 6.69 -6.73
N PHE A 123 -3.75 5.74 -5.82
CA PHE A 123 -5.06 5.46 -5.26
C PHE A 123 -5.61 6.65 -4.47
N LEU A 124 -4.77 7.34 -3.68
CA LEU A 124 -5.17 8.58 -3.02
C LEU A 124 -5.62 9.66 -4.02
N SER A 125 -4.94 9.79 -5.15
CA SER A 125 -5.33 10.74 -6.21
C SER A 125 -6.75 10.44 -6.73
N TYR A 126 -7.06 9.16 -6.95
CA TYR A 126 -8.41 8.72 -7.29
C TYR A 126 -9.42 9.05 -6.17
N LEU A 127 -9.10 8.72 -4.91
CA LEU A 127 -10.00 8.91 -3.77
C LEU A 127 -10.39 10.37 -3.57
N VAL A 128 -9.44 11.32 -3.67
CA VAL A 128 -9.74 12.74 -3.47
C VAL A 128 -10.53 13.35 -4.63
N ALA A 129 -10.37 12.80 -5.84
CA ALA A 129 -11.15 13.20 -7.00
C ALA A 129 -12.59 12.67 -6.91
N LYS A 130 -12.77 11.40 -6.52
CA LYS A 130 -14.08 10.74 -6.42
C LYS A 130 -14.86 11.13 -5.16
N TYR A 131 -14.17 11.25 -4.03
CA TYR A 131 -14.74 11.51 -2.70
C TYR A 131 -14.12 12.79 -2.11
N PRO A 132 -14.46 13.99 -2.64
CA PRO A 132 -13.82 15.26 -2.24
C PRO A 132 -14.06 15.65 -0.77
N SER A 133 -15.01 15.00 -0.09
CA SER A 133 -15.29 15.20 1.34
C SER A 133 -14.56 14.22 2.27
N LEU A 134 -13.75 13.30 1.73
CA LEU A 134 -13.04 12.29 2.50
C LEU A 134 -11.98 12.92 3.42
N ALA A 135 -11.11 13.73 2.84
CA ALA A 135 -9.88 14.16 3.49
C ALA A 135 -9.90 15.64 3.91
N ARG A 136 -9.44 15.90 5.13
CA ARG A 136 -9.07 17.24 5.62
C ARG A 136 -7.82 17.76 4.94
N SER A 137 -6.83 16.87 4.78
CA SER A 137 -5.60 17.13 4.04
C SER A 137 -5.03 15.83 3.49
N CYS A 138 -4.21 15.96 2.45
CA CYS A 138 -3.62 14.84 1.73
C CYS A 138 -2.10 15.01 1.67
N VAL A 139 -1.37 13.91 1.81
CA VAL A 139 0.09 13.88 1.63
C VAL A 139 0.44 12.78 0.64
N PHE A 140 1.27 13.13 -0.33
CA PHE A 140 1.71 12.25 -1.41
C PHE A 140 3.22 12.03 -1.26
N VAL A 141 3.63 10.78 -1.10
CA VAL A 141 5.03 10.39 -0.91
C VAL A 141 5.51 9.59 -2.13
N SER A 142 6.65 9.98 -2.70
CA SER A 142 7.28 9.38 -3.89
C SER A 142 6.56 9.64 -5.22
N VAL A 143 5.22 9.65 -5.25
CA VAL A 143 4.42 9.88 -6.47
C VAL A 143 3.52 11.11 -6.28
N PRO A 144 3.55 12.12 -7.16
CA PRO A 144 2.71 13.31 -7.03
C PRO A 144 1.23 13.01 -7.27
N CYS A 145 0.36 13.95 -6.88
CA CYS A 145 -1.07 13.85 -7.16
C CYS A 145 -1.33 13.85 -8.67
N THR A 146 -2.04 12.83 -9.16
CA THR A 146 -2.46 12.73 -10.57
C THR A 146 -3.83 13.39 -10.76
N PRO A 147 -4.00 14.31 -11.72
CA PRO A 147 -5.30 14.92 -11.98
C PRO A 147 -6.37 13.91 -12.41
N ALA A 148 -7.61 14.16 -12.02
CA ALA A 148 -8.75 13.32 -12.40
C ALA A 148 -8.88 13.23 -13.94
N GLY A 149 -9.13 12.01 -14.45
CA GLY A 149 -9.27 11.75 -15.88
C GLY A 149 -7.95 11.51 -16.63
N VAL A 150 -6.80 11.69 -15.98
CA VAL A 150 -5.51 11.25 -16.52
C VAL A 150 -5.34 9.77 -16.20
N LYS A 151 -5.47 8.90 -17.21
CA LYS A 151 -5.08 7.50 -17.11
C LYS A 151 -3.56 7.40 -17.22
N VAL A 152 -2.94 6.68 -16.28
CA VAL A 152 -1.51 6.38 -16.35
C VAL A 152 -1.36 5.14 -17.23
N ASP A 153 -1.27 5.35 -18.53
CA ASP A 153 -0.99 4.26 -19.46
C ASP A 153 0.50 3.87 -19.34
N MET A 154 0.73 2.76 -18.66
CA MET A 154 2.06 2.23 -18.38
C MET A 154 2.80 1.83 -19.66
N ASP A 155 2.08 1.37 -20.68
CA ASP A 155 2.66 1.01 -21.98
C ASP A 155 3.02 2.27 -22.78
N ALA A 156 2.22 3.33 -22.68
CA ALA A 156 2.56 4.63 -23.28
C ALA A 156 3.72 5.35 -22.58
N LEU A 157 3.91 5.13 -21.27
CA LEU A 157 5.04 5.67 -20.52
C LEU A 157 6.34 4.94 -20.80
N LYS A 158 6.29 3.67 -21.20
CA LYS A 158 7.47 2.84 -21.46
C LYS A 158 8.54 3.53 -22.33
N PRO A 159 8.26 3.99 -23.57
CA PRO A 159 9.28 4.60 -24.42
C PRO A 159 9.85 5.88 -23.83
N MET A 160 9.00 6.71 -23.19
CA MET A 160 9.44 7.94 -22.51
C MET A 160 10.40 7.63 -21.35
N MET A 161 10.11 6.59 -20.56
CA MET A 161 10.93 6.20 -19.41
C MET A 161 12.22 5.52 -19.83
N GLU A 162 12.19 4.70 -20.89
CA GLU A 162 13.40 4.14 -21.50
C GLU A 162 14.31 5.23 -22.04
N GLU A 163 13.75 6.26 -22.68
CA GLU A 163 14.51 7.41 -23.16
C GLU A 163 15.12 8.22 -22.00
N ALA A 164 14.34 8.46 -20.94
CA ALA A 164 14.77 9.28 -19.81
C ALA A 164 15.76 8.57 -18.87
N LEU A 165 15.59 7.26 -18.66
CA LEU A 165 16.32 6.49 -17.64
C LEU A 165 17.32 5.51 -18.24
N GLY A 166 17.25 5.25 -19.55
CA GLY A 166 18.06 4.24 -20.24
C GLY A 166 17.59 2.80 -20.01
N PHE A 167 16.44 2.59 -19.36
CA PHE A 167 15.86 1.27 -19.12
C PHE A 167 14.36 1.30 -18.81
N GLU A 168 13.68 0.16 -19.02
CA GLU A 168 12.26 -0.01 -18.70
C GLU A 168 12.04 -0.08 -17.18
N LEU A 169 11.49 1.00 -16.59
CA LEU A 169 11.23 1.07 -15.15
C LEU A 169 10.32 -0.09 -14.71
N PHE A 170 9.23 -0.36 -15.42
CA PHE A 170 8.21 -1.31 -14.96
C PHE A 170 8.37 -2.74 -15.50
N GLY A 171 9.48 -3.08 -16.16
CA GLY A 171 9.63 -4.38 -16.83
C GLY A 171 9.72 -5.58 -15.88
N TYR A 172 9.98 -5.35 -14.58
CA TYR A 172 9.89 -6.38 -13.55
C TYR A 172 8.47 -7.00 -13.43
N ARG A 173 7.42 -6.27 -13.82
CA ARG A 173 6.02 -6.74 -13.74
C ARG A 173 5.81 -8.01 -14.55
N ARG A 174 6.37 -8.04 -15.76
CA ARG A 174 6.27 -9.20 -16.67
C ARG A 174 6.90 -10.44 -16.08
N LEU A 175 7.97 -10.27 -15.29
CA LEU A 175 8.61 -11.37 -14.58
C LEU A 175 7.72 -11.85 -13.43
N LEU A 176 7.22 -10.93 -12.61
CA LEU A 176 6.50 -11.28 -11.37
C LEU A 176 5.09 -11.87 -11.59
N ILE A 177 4.49 -11.67 -12.77
CA ILE A 177 3.19 -12.29 -13.15
C ILE A 177 3.38 -13.75 -13.61
N GLN A 178 4.61 -14.20 -13.91
CA GLN A 178 4.85 -15.57 -14.36
C GLN A 178 4.54 -16.59 -13.25
N PRO A 179 4.00 -17.78 -13.59
CA PRO A 179 3.59 -18.79 -12.62
C PRO A 179 4.69 -19.22 -11.62
N ASP A 180 5.95 -19.13 -12.02
CA ASP A 180 7.16 -19.54 -11.29
C ASP A 180 7.85 -18.40 -10.51
N ALA A 181 7.42 -17.14 -10.68
CA ALA A 181 8.02 -15.99 -10.00
C ALA A 181 7.73 -15.92 -8.49
N CYS A 182 6.89 -16.83 -7.98
CA CYS A 182 6.37 -16.85 -6.61
C CYS A 182 7.37 -17.37 -5.55
N SER A 183 8.68 -17.33 -5.81
CA SER A 183 9.67 -17.75 -4.81
C SER A 183 10.18 -16.56 -3.98
N GLU A 184 10.08 -16.71 -2.66
CA GLU A 184 10.47 -15.82 -1.55
C GLU A 184 11.78 -15.03 -1.73
N LYS A 185 12.71 -15.52 -2.56
CA LYS A 185 14.03 -14.92 -2.77
C LYS A 185 14.03 -13.66 -3.64
N LEU A 186 12.98 -13.37 -4.40
CA LEU A 186 13.05 -12.33 -5.43
C LEU A 186 12.85 -10.89 -4.94
N LEU A 187 12.08 -10.68 -3.87
CA LEU A 187 11.37 -9.39 -3.69
C LEU A 187 11.95 -8.42 -2.67
N ILE A 188 13.01 -8.80 -1.98
CA ILE A 188 13.52 -8.04 -0.83
C ILE A 188 14.74 -7.17 -1.19
N SER A 189 15.35 -7.35 -2.36
CA SER A 189 16.65 -6.73 -2.65
C SER A 189 16.83 -6.11 -4.03
N ASN A 190 15.83 -6.03 -4.92
CA ASN A 190 16.13 -5.73 -6.33
C ASN A 190 15.08 -4.84 -7.01
N PHE A 191 15.50 -3.64 -7.43
CA PHE A 191 14.76 -2.88 -8.45
C PHE A 191 15.69 -2.36 -9.56
N PHE A 192 15.31 -2.74 -10.80
CA PHE A 192 15.81 -2.36 -12.14
C PHE A 192 17.10 -3.03 -12.66
N PRO A 193 17.34 -3.15 -13.99
CA PRO A 193 16.47 -3.31 -15.20
C PRO A 193 15.97 -4.74 -15.57
N PRO A 194 15.14 -4.93 -16.64
CA PRO A 194 14.80 -6.26 -17.18
C PRO A 194 16.06 -7.01 -17.67
N GLY A 195 16.21 -8.27 -17.30
CA GLY A 195 17.43 -9.07 -17.55
C GLY A 195 18.60 -8.74 -16.61
N ALA A 196 18.74 -7.49 -16.14
CA ALA A 196 19.70 -7.16 -15.07
C ALA A 196 19.21 -7.63 -13.69
N LEU A 197 17.90 -7.64 -13.45
CA LEU A 197 17.29 -8.33 -12.32
C LEU A 197 17.64 -9.82 -12.35
N GLU A 198 17.45 -10.48 -13.49
CA GLU A 198 17.81 -11.89 -13.66
C GLU A 198 19.32 -12.11 -13.51
N ALA A 199 20.16 -11.25 -14.08
CA ALA A 199 21.62 -11.32 -13.96
C ALA A 199 22.11 -11.07 -12.53
N CYS A 200 21.56 -10.08 -11.81
CA CYS A 200 21.86 -9.81 -10.40
C CYS A 200 21.42 -10.97 -9.50
N LEU A 201 20.23 -11.53 -9.73
CA LEU A 201 19.71 -12.70 -9.02
C LEU A 201 20.58 -13.94 -9.27
N ARG A 202 20.93 -14.22 -10.53
CA ARG A 202 21.83 -15.32 -10.91
C ARG A 202 23.25 -15.13 -10.38
N ALA A 203 23.67 -13.89 -10.14
CA ALA A 203 24.98 -13.54 -9.58
C ALA A 203 25.00 -13.36 -8.05
N ASP A 204 23.89 -13.59 -7.34
CA ASP A 204 23.73 -13.44 -5.89
C ASP A 204 24.27 -12.09 -5.32
N ARG A 205 24.07 -11.00 -6.07
CA ARG A 205 24.52 -9.67 -5.61
C ARG A 205 23.65 -9.18 -4.46
N GLN A 206 24.29 -8.76 -3.37
CA GLN A 206 23.61 -8.18 -2.21
C GLN A 206 23.95 -6.69 -2.08
N PHE A 207 22.95 -5.89 -1.72
CA PHE A 207 23.11 -4.48 -1.39
C PHE A 207 23.10 -4.30 0.14
N PRO A 208 23.87 -3.34 0.68
CA PRO A 208 23.81 -3.03 2.10
C PRO A 208 22.39 -2.59 2.47
N LEU A 209 21.88 -3.11 3.57
CA LEU A 209 20.61 -2.66 4.11
C LEU A 209 20.79 -1.29 4.75
N GLU A 210 19.79 -0.43 4.58
CA GLU A 210 19.78 0.86 5.25
C GLU A 210 19.73 0.69 6.78
N PRO A 211 20.34 1.60 7.57
CA PRO A 211 20.43 1.47 9.02
C PRO A 211 19.08 1.36 9.76
N TRP A 212 18.00 1.84 9.13
CA TRP A 212 16.64 1.77 9.69
C TRP A 212 15.96 0.40 9.48
N VAL A 213 16.53 -0.47 8.63
CA VAL A 213 16.03 -1.83 8.40
C VAL A 213 16.62 -2.74 9.48
N THR A 214 15.96 -2.82 10.63
CA THR A 214 16.40 -3.72 11.71
C THR A 214 16.15 -5.19 11.35
N PRO A 215 16.84 -6.15 11.98
CA PRO A 215 16.56 -7.57 11.82
C PRO A 215 15.09 -7.91 12.10
N GLU A 216 14.47 -7.30 13.11
CA GLU A 216 13.07 -7.53 13.48
C GLU A 216 12.10 -7.00 12.42
N PHE A 217 12.38 -5.81 11.87
CA PHE A 217 11.62 -5.25 10.75
C PHE A 217 11.69 -6.19 9.54
N LYS A 218 12.90 -6.66 9.21
CA LYS A 218 13.12 -7.60 8.11
C LYS A 218 12.35 -8.90 8.35
N THR A 219 12.53 -9.55 9.50
CA THR A 219 11.83 -10.80 9.82
C THR A 219 10.31 -10.64 9.78
N THR A 220 9.78 -9.51 10.27
CA THR A 220 8.34 -9.25 10.27
C THR A 220 7.82 -9.06 8.85
N ARG A 221 8.50 -8.24 8.05
CA ARG A 221 8.18 -8.05 6.63
C ARG A 221 8.28 -9.36 5.84
N ASP A 222 9.32 -10.14 6.07
CA ASP A 222 9.55 -11.40 5.37
C ASP A 222 8.42 -12.36 5.68
N ARG A 223 8.13 -12.59 6.98
CA ARG A 223 6.97 -13.36 7.48
C ARG A 223 5.66 -12.90 6.89
N ILE A 224 5.53 -11.59 6.68
CA ILE A 224 4.36 -11.03 6.06
C ILE A 224 4.24 -11.67 4.66
N PHE A 225 5.19 -11.45 3.77
CA PHE A 225 5.03 -11.88 2.38
C PHE A 225 5.19 -13.39 2.13
N GLN A 226 5.52 -14.23 3.13
CA GLN A 226 5.64 -15.69 2.95
C GLN A 226 4.31 -16.36 2.62
N GLU A 227 3.19 -15.91 3.20
CA GLU A 227 1.90 -16.62 3.09
C GLU A 227 1.17 -16.33 1.78
N THR A 228 1.10 -15.06 1.37
CA THR A 228 0.32 -14.62 0.19
C THR A 228 1.19 -14.20 -1.00
N GLY A 229 2.50 -14.05 -0.80
CA GLY A 229 3.40 -13.54 -1.82
C GLY A 229 3.00 -12.14 -2.29
N TYR A 230 3.23 -11.85 -3.58
CA TYR A 230 2.94 -10.55 -4.19
C TYR A 230 1.91 -10.64 -5.33
N ARG A 231 1.27 -11.79 -5.51
CA ARG A 231 0.40 -12.03 -6.69
C ARG A 231 -0.79 -11.07 -6.76
N GLY A 232 -1.53 -10.92 -5.66
CA GLY A 232 -2.68 -10.00 -5.62
C GLY A 232 -2.29 -8.54 -5.87
N SER A 233 -1.16 -8.13 -5.29
CA SER A 233 -0.65 -6.76 -5.45
C SER A 233 -0.30 -6.36 -6.88
N LEU A 234 0.01 -7.32 -7.75
CA LEU A 234 0.34 -7.07 -9.15
C LEU A 234 -0.91 -6.89 -10.02
N LEU A 235 -2.08 -7.33 -9.54
CA LEU A 235 -3.35 -7.23 -10.28
C LEU A 235 -3.94 -5.82 -10.31
N TRP A 236 -3.49 -4.92 -9.42
CA TRP A 236 -3.79 -3.47 -9.44
C TRP A 236 -3.48 -2.80 -10.78
N GLN A 237 -2.64 -3.46 -11.58
CA GLN A 237 -2.07 -2.92 -12.80
C GLN A 237 -2.69 -3.53 -14.05
N CYS A 238 -3.58 -4.51 -13.89
CA CYS A 238 -4.26 -5.19 -15.00
C CYS A 238 -5.71 -4.68 -15.20
N GLY A 239 -6.30 -4.04 -14.20
CA GLY A 239 -7.71 -3.61 -14.19
C GLY A 239 -7.96 -2.13 -14.50
N GLU A 240 -7.08 -1.43 -15.23
CA GLU A 240 -7.29 -0.01 -15.64
C GLU A 240 -7.54 0.19 -17.15
#